data_AF-A0A2A4TCQ9-F1
#
_entry.id   AF-A0A2A4TCQ9-F1
#
_cell.length_a   1.000
_cell.length_b   1.000
_cell.length_c   1.000
_cell.angle_alpha   90.00
_cell.angle_beta   90.00
_cell.angle_gamma   90.00
#
_symmetry.space_group_name_H-M   'P 1'
#
loop_
_entity.id
_entity.type
_entity.pdbx_description
1 polymer ?
#
loop_
_entity_poly.entity_id
_entity_poly.type
_entity_poly.pdbx_seq_one_letter_code
_entity_poly.pdbx_strand_id
1 'polypeptide(L)'
;MRALLSIVLCLGLCVPLLAAKSKKKSKPKPKSNVGATADKDTIELVDKFLEAETSRIPPGAIPGFMKIDYKTLPTRQRVPYQAKKAQLKALRMKIDAKTKPPIRRAGQEPLKDCRPEHGSKQLVDSLKSMGFEQLQPDEVRYLEQKTRCNECELTEEFGLKVIIVPPNKKKKQKYSRRYYLMHASSPAMALLAAFRGGSKGGTNFFSMGFFGACR
;
A
#
# COMPACT_ATOMS: atom_id res chain seq x y z
N MET A 1 47.80 2.15 46.82
CA MET A 1 49.22 2.14 46.40
C MET A 1 49.27 1.70 44.95
N ARG A 2 49.94 2.49 44.08
CA ARG A 2 50.70 2.16 42.83
C ARG A 2 50.03 1.19 41.82
N ALA A 3 49.95 1.41 40.50
CA ALA A 3 50.64 2.25 39.51
C ALA A 3 49.71 2.39 38.27
N LEU A 4 49.58 3.49 37.52
CA LEU A 4 50.52 4.16 36.58
C LEU A 4 51.19 3.25 35.54
N LEU A 5 50.69 3.31 34.29
CA LEU A 5 51.43 3.37 33.00
C LEU A 5 50.38 3.40 31.86
N SER A 6 50.05 4.53 31.23
CA SER A 6 50.74 5.17 30.09
C SER A 6 51.25 4.20 29.03
N ILE A 7 50.73 4.30 27.79
CA ILE A 7 51.49 4.31 26.52
C ILE A 7 50.54 4.52 25.31
N VAL A 8 50.68 5.71 24.69
CA VAL A 8 50.94 5.99 23.26
C VAL A 8 49.90 5.51 22.22
N LEU A 9 49.09 6.41 21.66
CA LEU A 9 49.34 7.18 20.41
C LEU A 9 49.51 6.28 19.16
N CYS A 10 48.49 6.21 18.30
CA CYS A 10 48.70 6.01 16.87
C CYS A 10 47.62 6.74 16.08
N LEU A 11 47.98 7.96 15.67
CA LEU A 11 47.43 8.64 14.50
C LEU A 11 47.56 7.73 13.29
N GLY A 12 46.47 7.53 12.58
CA GLY A 12 46.44 6.75 11.34
C GLY A 12 45.31 7.23 10.46
N LEU A 13 45.45 8.43 9.90
CA LEU A 13 44.74 8.82 8.69
C LEU A 13 44.97 7.76 7.62
N CYS A 14 43.89 7.10 7.18
CA CYS A 14 43.91 6.41 5.90
C CYS A 14 42.57 6.68 5.20
N VAL A 15 42.59 7.71 4.37
CA VAL A 15 41.53 8.08 3.43
C VAL A 15 41.64 7.15 2.23
N PRO A 16 40.67 6.26 1.94
CA PRO A 16 40.58 5.66 0.63
C PRO A 16 39.89 6.65 -0.32
N LEU A 17 40.73 7.44 -0.98
CA LEU A 17 40.40 8.15 -2.22
C LEU A 17 40.42 7.10 -3.34
N LEU A 18 39.27 6.62 -3.82
CA LEU A 18 39.21 5.86 -5.07
C LEU A 18 37.82 5.85 -5.72
N ALA A 19 37.82 6.44 -6.94
CA ALA A 19 36.99 6.09 -8.09
C ALA A 19 35.49 6.42 -8.04
N ALA A 20 35.17 7.71 -8.20
CA ALA A 20 33.91 8.14 -8.80
C ALA A 20 33.80 7.63 -10.25
N LYS A 21 33.20 6.45 -10.44
CA LYS A 21 32.75 5.98 -11.76
C LYS A 21 31.64 6.92 -12.24
N SER A 22 31.99 7.79 -13.17
CA SER A 22 31.09 8.59 -13.98
C SER A 22 30.00 7.71 -14.58
N LYS A 23 28.78 7.80 -14.03
CA LYS A 23 27.58 7.17 -14.58
C LYS A 23 27.33 7.80 -15.94
N LYS A 24 27.75 7.09 -16.99
CA LYS A 24 27.37 7.32 -18.38
C LYS A 24 25.85 7.45 -18.43
N LYS A 25 25.36 8.69 -18.62
CA LYS A 25 23.95 9.06 -18.78
C LYS A 25 23.41 8.25 -19.96
N SER A 26 22.80 7.11 -19.68
CA SER A 26 22.07 6.34 -20.68
C SER A 26 20.87 7.18 -21.09
N LYS A 27 20.89 7.71 -22.32
CA LYS A 27 19.72 8.34 -22.94
C LYS A 27 18.51 7.40 -22.75
N PRO A 28 17.37 7.89 -22.22
CA PRO A 28 16.19 7.06 -22.09
C PRO A 28 15.74 6.66 -23.49
N LYS A 29 15.73 5.34 -23.76
CA LYS A 29 15.13 4.79 -24.98
C LYS A 29 13.66 5.22 -25.03
N PRO A 30 13.14 5.64 -26.20
CA PRO A 30 11.73 6.02 -26.34
C PRO A 30 10.85 4.84 -25.92
N LYS A 31 10.00 5.07 -24.91
CA LYS A 31 9.08 4.09 -24.36
C LYS A 31 8.04 3.77 -25.45
N SER A 32 8.07 2.55 -26.00
CA SER A 32 7.13 2.11 -27.04
C SER A 32 5.69 2.08 -26.49
N ASN A 33 4.82 2.93 -27.03
CA ASN A 33 3.39 3.07 -26.67
C ASN A 33 2.53 1.96 -27.29
N VAL A 34 2.85 0.69 -27.00
CA VAL A 34 2.04 -0.42 -27.53
C VAL A 34 0.72 -0.51 -26.75
N GLY A 35 -0.38 -0.14 -27.43
CA GLY A 35 -1.76 -0.28 -26.94
C GLY A 35 -2.32 0.88 -26.12
N ALA A 36 -1.84 2.11 -26.36
CA ALA A 36 -2.35 3.32 -25.73
C ALA A 36 -3.40 4.01 -26.60
N THR A 37 -4.58 4.29 -26.02
CA THR A 37 -5.64 5.11 -26.62
C THR A 37 -5.79 6.48 -25.93
N ALA A 38 -5.06 6.71 -24.85
CA ALA A 38 -5.06 7.97 -24.12
C ALA A 38 -4.18 9.04 -24.77
N ASP A 39 -4.55 10.32 -24.58
CA ASP A 39 -3.79 11.48 -25.05
C ASP A 39 -2.37 11.52 -24.46
N LYS A 40 -1.42 12.09 -25.21
CA LYS A 40 0.00 12.18 -24.79
C LYS A 40 0.15 12.88 -23.44
N ASP A 41 -0.61 13.94 -23.21
CA ASP A 41 -0.60 14.70 -21.95
C ASP A 41 -1.05 13.85 -20.76
N THR A 42 -2.02 12.95 -20.96
CA THR A 42 -2.48 12.02 -19.93
C THR A 42 -1.40 10.99 -19.59
N ILE A 43 -0.69 10.49 -20.61
CA ILE A 43 0.42 9.54 -20.42
C ILE A 43 1.59 10.21 -19.67
N GLU A 44 1.91 11.46 -20.02
CA GLU A 44 2.95 12.23 -19.33
C GLU A 44 2.58 12.55 -17.88
N LEU A 45 1.31 12.89 -17.61
CA LEU A 45 0.81 13.09 -16.25
C LEU A 45 0.98 11.80 -15.44
N VAL A 46 0.57 10.65 -16.01
CA VAL A 46 0.71 9.36 -15.32
C VAL A 46 2.17 9.05 -15.04
N ASP A 47 3.08 9.23 -16.00
CA ASP A 47 4.51 8.99 -15.79
C ASP A 47 5.07 9.87 -14.66
N LYS A 48 4.75 11.16 -14.63
CA LYS A 48 5.16 12.08 -13.54
C LYS A 48 4.64 11.60 -12.18
N PHE A 49 3.39 11.15 -12.11
CA PHE A 49 2.79 10.63 -10.88
C PHE A 49 3.39 9.31 -10.40
N LEU A 50 3.78 8.45 -11.34
CA LEU A 50 4.41 7.17 -11.02
C LEU A 50 5.84 7.36 -10.50
N GLU A 51 6.56 8.35 -11.02
CA GLU A 51 7.92 8.69 -10.58
C GLU A 51 7.94 9.52 -9.29
N ALA A 52 6.90 10.33 -9.03
CA ALA A 52 6.83 11.18 -7.84
C ALA A 52 6.55 10.39 -6.55
N GLU A 53 7.24 10.78 -5.46
CA GLU A 53 6.88 10.41 -4.10
C GLU A 53 5.50 10.97 -3.73
N THR A 54 4.69 10.20 -3.00
CA THR A 54 3.30 10.60 -2.64
C THR A 54 3.22 11.90 -1.84
N SER A 55 4.26 12.22 -1.06
CA SER A 55 4.39 13.47 -0.30
C SER A 55 4.57 14.72 -1.16
N ARG A 56 5.07 14.56 -2.39
CA ARG A 56 5.37 15.68 -3.31
C ARG A 56 4.26 15.94 -4.32
N ILE A 57 3.19 15.15 -4.28
CA ILE A 57 2.08 15.28 -5.23
C ILE A 57 1.17 16.43 -4.77
N PRO A 58 0.92 17.44 -5.63
CA PRO A 58 0.01 18.52 -5.27
C PRO A 58 -1.43 17.98 -5.14
N PRO A 59 -2.16 18.33 -4.07
CA PRO A 59 -3.47 17.74 -3.78
C PRO A 59 -4.50 18.02 -4.88
N GLY A 60 -4.39 19.16 -5.59
CA GLY A 60 -5.27 19.54 -6.69
C GLY A 60 -5.14 18.65 -7.94
N ALA A 61 -4.00 17.95 -8.12
CA ALA A 61 -3.78 17.09 -9.28
C ALA A 61 -4.24 15.63 -9.06
N ILE A 62 -4.46 15.22 -7.81
CA ILE A 62 -4.91 13.86 -7.45
C ILE A 62 -6.27 13.53 -8.09
N PRO A 63 -7.31 14.39 -8.07
CA PRO A 63 -8.59 14.08 -8.68
C PRO A 63 -8.50 13.81 -10.18
N GLY A 64 -7.64 14.55 -10.90
CA GLY A 64 -7.38 14.32 -12.31
C GLY A 64 -6.78 12.94 -12.57
N PHE A 65 -5.75 12.58 -11.81
CA PHE A 65 -5.13 11.25 -11.88
C PHE A 65 -6.13 10.13 -11.58
N MET A 66 -7.00 10.28 -10.57
CA MET A 66 -7.95 9.25 -10.15
C MET A 66 -9.07 8.97 -11.18
N LYS A 67 -9.37 9.92 -12.07
CA LYS A 67 -10.42 9.79 -13.10
C LYS A 67 -9.97 9.00 -14.33
N ILE A 68 -8.66 8.82 -14.53
CA ILE A 68 -8.12 8.15 -15.71
C ILE A 68 -8.52 6.66 -15.69
N ASP A 69 -9.05 6.15 -16.81
CA ASP A 69 -9.27 4.72 -16.99
C ASP A 69 -7.93 4.02 -17.28
N TYR A 70 -7.60 2.99 -16.50
CA TYR A 70 -6.34 2.27 -16.66
C TYR A 70 -6.26 1.49 -17.98
N LYS A 71 -7.42 1.19 -18.60
CA LYS A 71 -7.46 0.41 -19.84
C LYS A 71 -6.90 1.18 -21.03
N THR A 72 -7.01 2.51 -21.03
CA THR A 72 -6.53 3.38 -22.11
C THR A 72 -5.03 3.63 -22.05
N LEU A 73 -4.40 3.30 -20.90
CA LEU A 73 -2.96 3.46 -20.69
C LEU A 73 -2.14 2.36 -21.38
N PRO A 74 -0.87 2.64 -21.73
CA PRO A 74 0.09 1.64 -22.17
C PRO A 74 0.16 0.45 -21.21
N THR A 75 0.27 -0.76 -21.73
CA THR A 75 0.33 -2.02 -20.95
C THR A 75 1.33 -1.98 -19.79
N ARG A 76 2.48 -1.34 -20.00
CA ARG A 76 3.53 -1.17 -18.98
C ARG A 76 3.10 -0.31 -17.79
N GLN A 77 2.23 0.67 -18.02
CA GLN A 77 1.80 1.64 -17.00
C GLN A 77 0.54 1.18 -16.26
N ARG A 78 -0.24 0.22 -16.78
CA ARG A 78 -1.53 -0.18 -16.19
C ARG A 78 -1.40 -0.67 -14.75
N VAL A 79 -0.46 -1.59 -14.51
CA VAL A 79 -0.22 -2.17 -13.17
C VAL A 79 0.31 -1.14 -12.18
N PRO A 80 1.39 -0.38 -12.47
CA PRO A 80 1.87 0.63 -11.53
C PRO A 80 0.84 1.75 -11.31
N TYR A 81 0.07 2.13 -12.33
CA TYR A 81 -1.03 3.08 -12.18
C TYR A 81 -2.09 2.57 -11.21
N GLN A 82 -2.55 1.32 -11.36
CA GLN A 82 -3.52 0.71 -10.44
C GLN A 82 -3.01 0.69 -8.99
N ALA A 83 -1.75 0.31 -8.78
CA ALA A 83 -1.15 0.30 -7.46
C ALA A 83 -1.06 1.72 -6.87
N LYS A 84 -0.60 2.71 -7.65
CA LYS A 84 -0.48 4.10 -7.21
C LYS A 84 -1.85 4.71 -6.87
N LYS A 85 -2.86 4.40 -7.69
CA LYS A 85 -4.25 4.76 -7.45
C LYS A 85 -4.76 4.18 -6.13
N ALA A 86 -4.44 2.92 -5.84
CA ALA A 86 -4.82 2.28 -4.58
C ALA A 86 -4.11 2.93 -3.37
N GLN A 87 -2.82 3.26 -3.51
CA GLN A 87 -2.07 3.96 -2.48
C GLN A 87 -2.67 5.34 -2.17
N LEU A 88 -2.96 6.14 -3.20
CA LEU A 88 -3.60 7.45 -3.03
C LEU A 88 -5.00 7.35 -2.42
N LYS A 89 -5.77 6.32 -2.80
CA LYS A 89 -7.07 6.06 -2.18
C LYS A 89 -6.93 5.75 -0.68
N ALA A 90 -5.99 4.89 -0.29
CA ALA A 90 -5.76 4.54 1.10
C ALA A 90 -5.33 5.76 1.95
N LEU A 91 -4.48 6.63 1.40
CA LEU A 91 -4.08 7.88 2.06
C LEU A 91 -5.27 8.85 2.22
N ARG A 92 -6.10 8.98 1.19
CA ARG A 92 -7.33 9.78 1.28
C ARG A 92 -8.28 9.23 2.33
N MET A 93 -8.46 7.92 2.39
CA MET A 93 -9.29 7.27 3.41
C MET A 93 -8.79 7.54 4.83
N LYS A 94 -7.47 7.55 5.06
CA LYS A 94 -6.90 7.92 6.37
C LYS A 94 -7.24 9.36 6.77
N ILE A 95 -7.25 10.30 5.83
CA ILE A 95 -7.63 11.69 6.09
C ILE A 95 -9.13 11.76 6.36
N ASP A 96 -9.93 11.16 5.49
CA ASP A 96 -11.38 11.11 5.60
C ASP A 96 -11.84 10.47 6.91
N ALA A 97 -11.18 9.40 7.37
CA ALA A 97 -11.49 8.70 8.62
C ALA A 97 -11.35 9.57 9.88
N LYS A 98 -10.62 10.70 9.82
CA LYS A 98 -10.58 11.68 10.92
C LYS A 98 -11.81 12.59 10.95
N THR A 99 -12.47 12.75 9.80
CA THR A 99 -13.57 13.70 9.59
C THR A 99 -14.93 13.04 9.43
N LYS A 100 -14.96 11.84 8.87
CA LYS A 100 -16.19 11.08 8.63
C LYS A 100 -16.52 10.23 9.85
N PRO A 101 -17.77 10.27 10.33
CA PRO A 101 -18.22 9.29 11.31
C PRO A 101 -18.24 7.89 10.68
N PRO A 102 -18.19 6.82 11.48
CA PRO A 102 -18.25 5.46 10.99
C PRO A 102 -19.54 5.20 10.18
N ILE A 103 -19.48 4.41 9.10
CA ILE A 103 -20.57 4.25 8.10
C ILE A 103 -21.89 3.78 8.73
N ARG A 104 -21.86 2.90 9.74
CA ARG A 104 -23.11 2.42 10.35
C ARG A 104 -23.65 3.43 11.37
N ARG A 105 -24.52 4.33 10.90
CA ARG A 105 -25.58 4.91 11.75
C ARG A 105 -26.53 3.78 12.14
N ALA A 106 -27.05 3.78 13.38
CA ALA A 106 -28.05 2.81 13.80
C ALA A 106 -29.19 2.72 12.77
N GLY A 107 -29.39 1.55 12.14
CA GLY A 107 -30.47 1.29 11.18
C GLY A 107 -30.06 1.04 9.71
N GLN A 108 -28.78 1.13 9.33
CA GLN A 108 -28.36 0.84 7.95
C GLN A 108 -28.00 -0.65 7.75
N GLU A 109 -28.51 -1.26 6.68
CA GLU A 109 -28.27 -2.68 6.39
C GLU A 109 -26.81 -2.96 6.01
N PRO A 110 -26.27 -4.13 6.40
CA PRO A 110 -24.91 -4.53 6.06
C PRO A 110 -24.72 -4.62 4.55
N LEU A 111 -23.60 -4.10 4.05
CA LEU A 111 -23.21 -4.32 2.66
C LEU A 111 -22.86 -5.82 2.49
N LYS A 112 -23.68 -6.54 1.73
CA LYS A 112 -23.55 -8.01 1.57
C LYS A 112 -22.68 -8.41 0.38
N ASP A 113 -22.67 -7.61 -0.68
CA ASP A 113 -22.02 -7.98 -1.95
C ASP A 113 -20.82 -7.08 -2.26
N CYS A 114 -19.62 -7.63 -2.10
CA CYS A 114 -18.39 -7.01 -2.56
C CYS A 114 -17.75 -7.88 -3.60
N ARG A 115 -17.62 -7.33 -4.80
CA ARG A 115 -17.00 -8.03 -5.90
C ARG A 115 -15.48 -8.03 -5.69
N PRO A 116 -14.83 -9.17 -5.44
CA PRO A 116 -13.39 -9.22 -5.33
C PRO A 116 -12.73 -8.82 -6.66
N GLU A 117 -11.59 -8.14 -6.58
CA GLU A 117 -10.86 -7.71 -7.77
C GLU A 117 -10.11 -8.92 -8.36
N HIS A 118 -10.39 -9.27 -9.61
CA HIS A 118 -9.58 -10.25 -10.33
C HIS A 118 -8.29 -9.58 -10.80
N GLY A 119 -7.16 -10.04 -10.26
CA GLY A 119 -5.85 -9.41 -10.48
C GLY A 119 -4.78 -10.39 -10.95
N SER A 120 -3.61 -9.85 -11.27
CA SER A 120 -2.42 -10.63 -11.58
C SER A 120 -1.48 -10.69 -10.38
N LYS A 121 -0.55 -11.65 -10.37
CA LYS A 121 0.52 -11.67 -9.36
C LYS A 121 1.35 -10.38 -9.36
N GLN A 122 1.59 -9.80 -10.54
CA GLN A 122 2.32 -8.54 -10.69
C GLN A 122 1.61 -7.38 -9.97
N LEU A 123 0.27 -7.35 -9.98
CA LEU A 123 -0.49 -6.35 -9.25
C LEU A 123 -0.31 -6.52 -7.74
N VAL A 124 -0.38 -7.74 -7.22
CA VAL A 124 -0.14 -8.04 -5.80
C VAL A 124 1.28 -7.60 -5.38
N ASP A 125 2.29 -7.96 -6.16
CA ASP A 125 3.68 -7.59 -5.87
C ASP A 125 3.88 -6.06 -5.95
N SER A 126 3.20 -5.37 -6.86
CA SER A 126 3.23 -3.90 -6.98
C SER A 126 2.50 -3.20 -5.83
N LEU A 127 1.42 -3.77 -5.32
CA LEU A 127 0.75 -3.23 -4.13
C LEU A 127 1.65 -3.37 -2.90
N LYS A 128 2.33 -4.51 -2.76
CA LYS A 128 3.28 -4.73 -1.67
C LYS A 128 4.42 -3.71 -1.66
N SER A 129 5.01 -3.41 -2.83
CA SER A 129 6.05 -2.39 -2.92
C SER A 129 5.55 -0.97 -2.61
N MET A 130 4.24 -0.73 -2.69
CA MET A 130 3.60 0.54 -2.32
C MET A 130 3.14 0.61 -0.87
N GLY A 131 3.52 -0.36 -0.03
CA GLY A 131 3.22 -0.36 1.40
C GLY A 131 1.93 -1.07 1.77
N PHE A 132 1.39 -1.91 0.88
CA PHE A 132 0.33 -2.86 1.26
C PHE A 132 0.93 -4.11 1.90
N GLU A 133 0.47 -4.43 3.10
CA GLU A 133 0.81 -5.67 3.78
C GLU A 133 -0.19 -6.76 3.44
N GLN A 134 0.30 -8.00 3.37
CA GLN A 134 -0.55 -9.15 3.22
C GLN A 134 -1.10 -9.58 4.56
N LEU A 135 -2.42 -9.77 4.61
CA LEU A 135 -3.14 -10.27 5.77
C LEU A 135 -3.42 -11.76 5.58
N GLN A 136 -3.37 -12.49 6.69
CA GLN A 136 -3.80 -13.87 6.75
C GLN A 136 -5.33 -13.95 6.98
N PRO A 137 -6.00 -15.06 6.60
CA PRO A 137 -7.46 -15.18 6.77
C PRO A 137 -7.94 -15.07 8.22
N ASP A 138 -7.15 -15.53 9.19
CA ASP A 138 -7.39 -15.40 10.63
C ASP A 138 -7.26 -13.95 11.10
N GLU A 139 -6.30 -13.19 10.56
CA GLU A 139 -6.17 -11.76 10.81
C GLU A 139 -7.39 -10.96 10.31
N VAL A 140 -7.93 -11.34 9.14
CA VAL A 140 -9.16 -10.74 8.61
C VAL A 140 -10.34 -11.06 9.53
N ARG A 141 -10.49 -12.33 9.95
CA ARG A 141 -11.54 -12.71 10.92
C ARG A 141 -11.42 -11.97 12.24
N TYR A 142 -10.20 -11.76 12.73
CA TYR A 142 -9.95 -10.97 13.93
C TYR A 142 -10.42 -9.51 13.74
N LEU A 143 -10.12 -8.91 12.59
CA LEU A 143 -10.59 -7.56 12.28
C LEU A 143 -12.12 -7.49 12.21
N GLU A 144 -12.77 -8.45 11.58
CA GLU A 144 -14.24 -8.51 11.52
C GLU A 144 -14.84 -8.59 12.92
N GLN A 145 -14.27 -9.42 13.80
CA GLN A 145 -14.74 -9.57 15.18
C GLN A 145 -14.53 -8.31 16.01
N LYS A 146 -13.38 -7.64 15.87
CA LYS A 146 -13.05 -6.44 16.67
C LYS A 146 -13.76 -5.18 16.19
N THR A 147 -13.88 -5.01 14.88
CA THR A 147 -14.50 -3.82 14.29
C THR A 147 -16.00 -3.98 14.07
N ARG A 148 -16.52 -5.21 14.15
CA ARG A 148 -17.89 -5.61 13.80
C ARG A 148 -18.28 -5.28 12.35
N CYS A 149 -17.26 -5.07 11.51
CA CYS A 149 -17.38 -4.87 10.07
C CYS A 149 -17.36 -6.23 9.37
N ASN A 150 -18.12 -6.37 8.30
CA ASN A 150 -17.95 -7.49 7.37
C ASN A 150 -16.75 -7.23 6.44
N GLU A 151 -16.21 -8.26 5.77
CA GLU A 151 -15.15 -8.12 4.75
C GLU A 151 -15.39 -6.97 3.76
N CYS A 152 -16.66 -6.81 3.37
CA CYS A 152 -17.14 -5.72 2.54
C CYS A 152 -16.86 -4.33 3.12
N GLU A 153 -17.23 -4.14 4.37
CA GLU A 153 -17.10 -2.87 5.07
C GLU A 153 -15.63 -2.60 5.40
N LEU A 154 -14.84 -3.65 5.66
CA LEU A 154 -13.39 -3.53 5.77
C LEU A 154 -12.76 -2.98 4.47
N THR A 155 -13.34 -3.28 3.30
CA THR A 155 -12.88 -2.76 2.00
C THR A 155 -13.19 -1.26 1.85
N GLU A 156 -14.36 -0.82 2.31
CA GLU A 156 -14.80 0.57 2.20
C GLU A 156 -14.22 1.49 3.27
N GLU A 157 -14.06 1.01 4.50
CA GLU A 157 -13.61 1.81 5.65
C GLU A 157 -12.10 1.75 5.84
N PHE A 158 -11.54 0.55 5.81
CA PHE A 158 -10.13 0.31 6.13
C PHE A 158 -9.26 0.08 4.89
N GLY A 159 -9.88 0.12 3.71
CA GLY A 159 -9.18 -0.02 2.44
C GLY A 159 -8.64 -1.43 2.23
N LEU A 160 -9.28 -2.45 2.83
CA LEU A 160 -8.97 -3.84 2.55
C LEU A 160 -9.11 -4.10 1.05
N LYS A 161 -8.12 -4.76 0.46
CA LYS A 161 -8.10 -5.15 -0.95
C LYS A 161 -8.10 -6.66 -1.04
N VAL A 162 -9.14 -7.19 -1.66
CA VAL A 162 -9.34 -8.62 -1.86
C VAL A 162 -9.07 -8.94 -3.32
N ILE A 163 -7.92 -9.58 -3.59
CA ILE A 163 -7.48 -9.87 -4.95
C ILE A 163 -7.47 -11.37 -5.18
N ILE A 164 -8.23 -11.82 -6.18
CA ILE A 164 -8.21 -13.22 -6.63
C ILE A 164 -7.28 -13.34 -7.83
N VAL A 165 -6.17 -14.04 -7.64
CA VAL A 165 -5.23 -14.37 -8.71
C VAL A 165 -5.59 -15.73 -9.30
N PRO A 166 -5.91 -15.82 -10.60
CA PRO A 166 -6.26 -17.09 -11.23
C PRO A 166 -5.07 -18.05 -11.26
N PRO A 167 -5.33 -19.38 -11.35
CA PRO A 167 -4.29 -20.39 -11.36
C PRO A 167 -3.36 -20.19 -12.57
N ASN A 168 -2.05 -20.15 -12.32
CA ASN A 168 -1.07 -20.11 -13.38
C ASN A 168 -0.69 -21.54 -13.80
N LYS A 169 -1.33 -22.02 -14.88
CA LYS A 169 -1.05 -23.35 -15.46
C LYS A 169 0.43 -23.55 -15.78
N LYS A 170 1.16 -22.50 -16.20
CA LYS A 170 2.60 -22.57 -16.51
C LYS A 170 3.48 -22.81 -15.28
N LYS A 171 3.02 -22.45 -14.09
CA LYS A 171 3.74 -22.63 -12.81
C LYS A 171 3.20 -23.79 -11.98
N LYS A 172 2.46 -24.72 -12.59
CA LYS A 172 1.78 -25.84 -11.90
C LYS A 172 0.88 -25.40 -10.74
N GLN A 173 0.42 -24.14 -10.70
CA GLN A 173 -0.53 -23.69 -9.70
C GLN A 173 -1.93 -24.17 -10.09
N LYS A 174 -2.47 -25.10 -9.32
CA LYS A 174 -3.76 -25.76 -9.59
C LYS A 174 -4.97 -24.94 -9.11
N TYR A 175 -4.79 -24.09 -8.10
CA TYR A 175 -5.87 -23.35 -7.45
C TYR A 175 -5.67 -21.84 -7.56
N SER A 176 -6.78 -21.10 -7.65
CA SER A 176 -6.77 -19.64 -7.49
C SER A 176 -6.33 -19.29 -6.08
N ARG A 177 -5.60 -18.18 -5.95
CA ARG A 177 -5.16 -17.66 -4.64
C ARG A 177 -5.88 -16.36 -4.35
N ARG A 178 -6.48 -16.28 -3.16
CA ARG A 178 -7.08 -15.07 -2.61
C ARG A 178 -6.04 -14.36 -1.74
N TYR A 179 -5.77 -13.09 -2.05
CA TYR A 179 -4.87 -12.24 -1.28
C TYR A 179 -5.70 -11.16 -0.58
N TYR A 180 -5.50 -11.03 0.72
CA TYR A 180 -5.99 -9.91 1.52
C TYR A 180 -4.83 -8.93 1.68
N LEU A 181 -5.02 -7.70 1.25
CA LEU A 181 -4.00 -6.66 1.28
C LEU A 181 -4.56 -5.42 1.98
N MET A 182 -3.80 -4.83 2.89
CA MET A 182 -4.18 -3.58 3.54
C MET A 182 -2.99 -2.65 3.59
N HIS A 183 -3.21 -1.36 3.35
CA HIS A 183 -2.12 -0.39 3.38
C HIS A 183 -1.64 -0.18 4.83
N ALA A 184 -0.33 -0.10 5.05
CA ALA A 184 0.27 0.09 6.37
C ALA A 184 -0.22 1.34 7.11
N SER A 185 -0.71 2.34 6.37
CA SER A 185 -1.28 3.56 6.95
C SER A 185 -2.76 3.43 7.36
N SER A 186 -3.39 2.26 7.16
CA SER A 186 -4.78 2.03 7.56
C SER A 186 -4.91 1.99 9.08
N PRO A 187 -5.95 2.59 9.68
CA PRO A 187 -6.12 2.58 11.13
C PRO A 187 -6.32 1.16 11.69
N ALA A 188 -6.83 0.21 10.89
CA ALA A 188 -6.97 -1.19 11.30
C ALA A 188 -5.63 -1.91 11.47
N MET A 189 -4.52 -1.38 10.94
CA MET A 189 -3.18 -1.97 11.14
C MET A 189 -2.75 -1.93 12.61
N ALA A 190 -3.22 -0.97 13.40
CA ALA A 190 -2.95 -0.94 14.83
C ALA A 190 -3.56 -2.14 15.57
N LEU A 191 -4.77 -2.56 15.17
CA LEU A 191 -5.43 -3.76 15.71
C LEU A 191 -4.67 -5.03 15.31
N LEU A 192 -4.20 -5.10 14.06
CA LEU A 192 -3.39 -6.21 13.60
C LEU A 192 -2.04 -6.29 14.31
N ALA A 193 -1.39 -5.15 14.56
CA ALA A 193 -0.14 -5.13 15.33
C ALA A 193 -0.35 -5.70 16.75
N ALA A 194 -1.47 -5.36 17.41
CA ALA A 194 -1.82 -5.92 18.71
C ALA A 194 -2.09 -7.44 18.66
N PHE A 195 -2.76 -7.91 17.60
CA PHE A 195 -3.01 -9.33 17.35
C PHE A 195 -1.70 -10.11 17.11
N ARG A 196 -0.84 -9.62 16.20
CA ARG A 196 0.46 -10.21 15.87
C ARG A 196 1.42 -10.22 17.05
N GLY A 197 1.38 -9.18 17.88
CA GLY A 197 2.20 -9.05 19.09
C GLY A 197 1.81 -10.00 20.22
N GLY A 198 0.79 -10.87 20.03
CA GLY A 198 0.35 -11.84 21.04
C GLY A 198 -0.25 -11.19 22.29
N SER A 199 -0.59 -9.90 22.23
CA SER A 199 -0.95 -9.13 23.40
C SER A 199 -2.38 -9.47 23.89
N LYS A 200 -2.45 -10.10 25.07
CA LYS A 200 -3.61 -10.05 25.97
C LYS A 200 -3.73 -8.68 26.69
N GLY A 201 -2.80 -7.76 26.48
CA GLY A 201 -2.74 -6.46 27.13
C GLY A 201 -3.07 -5.33 26.16
N GLY A 202 -4.28 -4.78 26.28
CA GLY A 202 -4.67 -3.56 25.59
C GLY A 202 -3.84 -2.39 26.07
N THR A 203 -3.03 -1.81 25.17
CA THR A 203 -2.72 -0.39 25.34
C THR A 203 -4.00 0.37 25.04
N ASN A 204 -4.50 1.09 26.04
CA ASN A 204 -5.72 1.90 26.06
C ASN A 204 -5.77 3.05 25.02
N PHE A 205 -5.04 2.96 23.91
CA PHE A 205 -5.12 3.93 22.82
C PHE A 205 -6.49 3.95 22.12
N PHE A 206 -7.32 2.93 22.34
CA PHE A 206 -8.67 2.80 21.74
C PHE A 206 -9.81 2.66 22.76
N SER A 207 -9.58 2.88 24.06
CA SER A 207 -10.66 2.84 25.07
C SER A 207 -11.66 4.01 24.98
N MET A 208 -11.51 4.93 24.01
CA MET A 208 -12.40 6.08 23.82
C MET A 208 -13.00 6.25 22.40
N GLY A 209 -13.01 5.24 21.52
CA GLY A 209 -13.81 5.46 20.29
C GLY A 209 -13.70 4.52 19.10
N PHE A 210 -13.00 3.38 19.19
CA PHE A 210 -12.95 2.42 18.08
C PHE A 210 -13.88 1.21 18.27
N PHE A 211 -14.65 1.19 19.37
CA PHE A 211 -15.74 0.25 19.53
C PHE A 211 -16.84 0.62 18.55
N GLY A 212 -16.94 -0.14 17.45
CA GLY A 212 -18.06 0.00 16.54
C GLY A 212 -17.82 0.84 15.30
N ALA A 213 -16.64 0.76 14.67
CA ALA A 213 -16.43 1.37 13.36
C ALA A 213 -17.52 0.97 12.33
N CYS A 214 -18.13 -0.21 12.50
CA CYS A 214 -19.34 -0.57 11.77
C CYS A 214 -20.51 -0.97 12.67
N ARG A 215 -20.51 -0.75 14.01
CA ARG A 215 -21.66 -1.07 14.90
C ARG A 215 -21.58 -0.43 16.28
#